data_AF-A0A928W1W1-F1
#
_entry.id   AF-A0A928W1W1-F1
#
_cell.length_a   1.000
_cell.length_b   1.000
_cell.length_c   1.000
_cell.angle_alpha   90.00
_cell.angle_beta   90.00
_cell.angle_gamma   90.00
#
_symmetry.space_group_name_H-M   'P 1'
#
loop_
_entity.id
_entity.type
_entity.pdbx_description
1 polymer ?
#
loop_
_entity_poly.entity_id
_entity_poly.type
_entity_poly.pdbx_seq_one_letter_code
_entity_poly.pdbx_strand_id
1 'polypeptide(L)'
;MTIRDIAINKLQQLSDPLLQEAIDFIDFLIHKHQVNIAETKPDSTITQAWSQWFETVDRLEVNSPETSNTYQQLLLDKYRQE
;
A
#
# COMPACT_ATOMS: atom_id res chain seq x y z
N MET A 1 4.44 -6.82 23.28
CA MET A 1 3.09 -6.23 23.40
C MET A 1 3.07 -4.98 22.55
N THR A 2 2.16 -4.88 21.58
CA THR A 2 2.07 -3.71 20.70
C THR A 2 1.28 -2.58 21.36
N ILE A 3 1.40 -1.35 20.85
CA ILE A 3 0.62 -0.19 21.31
C ILE A 3 -0.90 -0.50 21.23
N ARG A 4 -1.32 -1.24 20.19
CA ARG A 4 -2.69 -1.73 20.03
C ARG A 4 -3.11 -2.63 21.20
N ASP A 5 -2.28 -3.60 21.57
CA ASP A 5 -2.60 -4.53 22.65
C ASP A 5 -2.70 -3.81 24.01
N ILE A 6 -1.84 -2.81 24.25
CA ILE A 6 -1.87 -1.99 25.46
C ILE A 6 -3.16 -1.16 25.52
N ALA A 7 -3.58 -0.56 24.40
CA ALA A 7 -4.80 0.23 24.33
C ALA A 7 -6.05 -0.63 24.58
N ILE A 8 -6.13 -1.81 23.96
CA ILE A 8 -7.25 -2.76 24.16
C ILE A 8 -7.34 -3.17 25.63
N ASN A 9 -6.21 -3.54 26.26
CA ASN A 9 -6.21 -3.93 27.66
C ASN A 9 -6.66 -2.78 28.59
N LYS A 10 -6.28 -1.53 28.28
CA LYS A 10 -6.73 -0.36 29.05
C LYS A 10 -8.23 -0.10 28.89
N LEU A 11 -8.78 -0.24 27.68
CA LEU A 11 -10.21 -0.09 27.43
C LEU A 11 -11.04 -1.15 28.15
N GLN A 12 -10.54 -2.39 28.21
CA GLN A 12 -11.19 -3.49 28.94
C GLN A 12 -11.23 -3.30 30.46
N GLN A 13 -10.38 -2.43 31.02
CA GLN A 13 -10.33 -2.12 32.45
C GLN A 13 -11.20 -0.92 32.83
N LEU A 14 -11.85 -0.26 31.88
CA LEU A 14 -12.76 0.86 32.15
C LEU A 14 -14.07 0.36 32.75
N SER A 15 -14.64 1.18 33.63
CA SER A 15 -16.01 1.01 34.10
C SER A 15 -17.01 1.41 33.01
N ASP A 16 -18.19 0.78 33.02
CA ASP A 16 -19.24 0.94 31.99
C ASP A 16 -19.52 2.38 31.51
N PRO A 17 -19.67 3.40 32.37
CA PRO A 17 -19.90 4.77 31.90
C PRO A 17 -18.72 5.36 31.10
N LEU A 18 -17.48 5.05 31.49
CA LEU A 18 -16.28 5.52 30.79
C LEU A 18 -16.04 4.73 29.50
N LEU A 19 -16.43 3.45 29.49
CA LEU A 19 -16.39 2.63 28.29
C LEU A 19 -17.34 3.19 27.23
N GLN A 20 -18.55 3.59 27.62
CA GLN A 20 -19.50 4.20 26.70
C GLN A 20 -18.99 5.54 26.15
N GLU A 21 -18.41 6.40 26.99
CA GLU A 21 -17.80 7.67 26.55
C GLU A 21 -16.64 7.43 25.56
N ALA A 22 -15.81 6.41 25.79
CA ALA A 22 -14.74 6.03 24.88
C ALA A 22 -15.26 5.52 23.52
N ILE A 23 -16.36 4.76 23.53
CA ILE A 23 -17.04 4.30 22.31
C ILE A 23 -17.59 5.49 21.53
N ASP A 24 -18.33 6.39 22.19
CA ASP A 24 -18.91 7.58 21.57
C ASP A 24 -17.82 8.48 20.94
N PHE A 25 -16.67 8.60 21.61
CA PHE A 25 -15.52 9.34 21.08
C PHE A 25 -14.89 8.67 19.85
N ILE A 26 -14.78 7.34 19.84
CA ILE A 26 -14.28 6.58 18.68
C ILE A 26 -15.23 6.76 17.48
N ASP A 27 -16.54 6.66 17.71
CA ASP A 27 -17.54 6.84 16.66
C ASP A 27 -17.50 8.26 16.09
N PHE A 28 -17.32 9.28 16.93
CA PHE A 28 -17.07 10.64 16.49
C PHE A 28 -15.82 10.77 15.61
N LEU A 29 -14.70 10.14 16.00
CA LEU A 29 -13.48 10.16 15.21
C LEU A 29 -13.66 9.47 13.85
N ILE A 30 -14.34 8.32 13.81
CA ILE A 30 -14.64 7.60 12.57
C ILE A 30 -15.49 8.48 11.65
N HIS A 31 -16.56 9.07 12.18
CA HIS A 31 -17.45 9.94 11.41
C HIS A 31 -16.69 11.15 10.85
N LYS A 32 -15.90 11.84 11.69
CA LYS A 32 -15.07 12.98 11.27
C LYS A 32 -14.06 12.59 10.19
N HIS A 33 -13.43 11.43 10.33
CA HIS A 33 -12.46 10.96 9.33
C HIS A 33 -13.14 10.60 8.01
N GLN A 34 -14.33 9.98 8.05
CA GLN A 34 -15.11 9.67 6.85
C GLN A 34 -15.59 10.94 6.15
N VAL A 35 -16.04 11.95 6.89
CA VAL A 35 -16.41 13.27 6.34
C VAL A 35 -15.18 13.94 5.72
N ASN A 36 -14.04 13.92 6.39
CA ASN A 36 -12.78 14.45 5.83
C ASN A 36 -12.36 13.70 4.56
N ILE A 37 -12.47 12.37 4.52
CA ILE A 37 -12.18 11.59 3.31
C ILE A 37 -13.14 11.97 2.17
N ALA A 38 -14.42 12.15 2.47
CA ALA A 38 -15.43 12.55 1.49
C ALA A 38 -15.21 13.99 0.96
N GLU A 39 -14.71 14.89 1.82
CA GLU A 39 -14.33 16.26 1.45
C GLU A 39 -13.00 16.30 0.68
N THR A 40 -12.04 15.45 1.03
CA THR A 40 -10.84 15.20 0.22
C THR A 40 -11.20 14.25 -0.92
N LYS A 41 -12.06 14.73 -1.83
CA LYS A 41 -12.20 14.10 -3.15
C LYS A 41 -10.77 13.91 -3.70
N PRO A 42 -10.38 12.68 -4.10
CA PRO A 42 -9.03 12.48 -4.62
C PRO A 42 -8.86 13.47 -5.75
N ASP A 43 -7.81 14.29 -5.66
CA ASP A 43 -7.56 15.34 -6.64
C ASP A 43 -7.65 14.69 -8.01
N SER A 44 -8.67 15.09 -8.78
CA SER A 44 -8.99 14.44 -10.06
C SER A 44 -7.76 14.46 -10.97
N THR A 45 -6.90 15.45 -10.78
CA THR A 45 -5.61 15.61 -11.45
C THR A 45 -4.61 14.51 -11.07
N ILE A 46 -4.51 14.12 -9.79
CA ILE A 46 -3.62 13.05 -9.34
C ILE A 46 -4.15 11.69 -9.82
N THR A 47 -5.46 11.45 -9.73
CA THR A 47 -6.07 10.21 -10.21
C THR A 47 -5.86 10.04 -11.71
N GLN A 48 -6.03 11.11 -12.49
CA GLN A 48 -5.78 11.11 -13.92
C GLN A 48 -4.30 10.89 -14.26
N ALA A 49 -3.38 11.52 -13.52
CA ALA A 49 -1.94 11.34 -13.72
C ALA A 49 -1.50 9.89 -13.46
N TRP A 50 -2.04 9.24 -12.43
CA TRP A 50 -1.78 7.82 -12.16
C TRP A 50 -2.33 6.93 -13.28
N SER A 51 -3.57 7.14 -13.74
CA SER A 51 -4.13 6.37 -14.84
C SER A 51 -3.29 6.49 -16.12
N GLN A 52 -2.86 7.71 -16.47
CA GLN A 52 -2.00 7.94 -17.63
C GLN A 52 -0.63 7.28 -17.50
N TRP A 53 -0.04 7.31 -16.31
CA TRP A 53 1.23 6.64 -16.04
C TRP A 53 1.09 5.12 -16.19
N PHE A 54 0.05 4.51 -15.63
CA PHE A 54 -0.20 3.07 -15.76
C PHE A 54 -0.38 2.65 -17.21
N GLU A 55 -1.18 3.37 -18.00
CA GLU A 55 -1.35 3.09 -19.44
C GLU A 55 -0.04 3.22 -20.23
N THR A 56 0.81 4.17 -19.85
CA THR A 56 2.10 4.39 -20.53
C THR A 56 3.09 3.26 -20.20
N VAL A 57 3.11 2.80 -18.94
CA VAL A 57 3.94 1.68 -18.49
C VAL A 57 3.48 0.36 -19.10
N ASP A 58 2.19 0.13 -19.23
CA ASP A 58 1.66 -1.08 -19.87
C ASP A 58 2.01 -1.15 -21.36
N ARG A 59 2.05 0.01 -22.03
CA ARG A 59 2.43 0.14 -23.46
C ARG A 59 3.93 0.15 -23.71
N LEU A 60 4.75 0.21 -22.67
CA LEU A 60 6.20 0.14 -22.81
C LEU A 60 6.57 -1.29 -23.23
N GLU A 61 6.73 -1.48 -24.55
CA GLU A 61 7.37 -2.67 -25.08
C GLU A 61 8.82 -2.69 -24.57
N VAL A 62 9.06 -3.55 -23.57
CA VAL A 62 10.41 -3.92 -23.18
C VAL A 62 10.97 -4.73 -24.34
N ASN A 63 11.55 -4.02 -25.31
CA ASN A 63 12.40 -4.62 -26.31
C ASN A 63 13.54 -5.29 -25.54
N SER A 64 13.36 -6.58 -25.22
CA SER A 64 14.45 -7.43 -24.78
C SER A 64 15.45 -7.36 -25.91
N PRO A 65 16.62 -6.72 -25.72
CA PRO A 65 17.64 -6.82 -26.74
C PRO A 65 17.91 -8.32 -26.88
N GLU A 66 18.07 -8.79 -28.11
CA GLU A 66 18.42 -10.17 -28.47
C GLU A 66 19.80 -10.61 -27.92
N THR A 67 20.22 -10.10 -26.76
CA THR A 67 21.49 -10.39 -26.08
C THR A 67 21.41 -11.58 -25.15
N SER A 68 20.24 -12.19 -24.97
CA SER A 68 20.11 -13.43 -24.20
C SER A 68 21.01 -14.54 -24.76
N ASN A 69 21.25 -14.57 -26.08
CA ASN A 69 22.03 -15.63 -26.71
C ASN A 69 23.54 -15.53 -26.39
N THR A 70 24.15 -14.35 -26.49
CA THR A 70 25.61 -14.21 -26.39
C THR A 70 26.14 -14.50 -24.99
N TYR A 71 25.43 -14.04 -23.94
CA TYR A 71 25.84 -14.29 -22.56
C TYR A 71 25.61 -15.75 -22.14
N GLN A 72 24.50 -16.36 -22.60
CA GLN A 72 24.22 -17.76 -22.35
C GLN A 72 25.23 -18.69 -23.05
N GLN A 73 25.64 -18.36 -24.28
CA GLN A 73 26.69 -19.09 -25.00
C GLN A 73 28.05 -18.98 -24.29
N LEU A 74 28.43 -17.78 -23.83
CA LEU A 74 29.64 -17.56 -23.05
C LEU A 74 29.70 -18.40 -21.76
N LEU A 75 28.57 -18.52 -21.06
CA LEU A 75 28.49 -19.36 -19.86
C LEU A 75 28.63 -20.85 -20.22
N LEU A 76 27.95 -21.31 -21.27
CA LEU A 76 28.03 -22.71 -21.71
C LEU A 76 29.44 -23.10 -22.14
N ASP A 77 30.14 -22.23 -22.87
CA ASP A 77 31.52 -22.48 -23.28
C ASP A 77 32.47 -22.55 -22.09
N LYS A 78 32.29 -21.68 -21.08
CA LYS A 78 33.12 -21.70 -19.86
C LYS A 78 32.99 -23.01 -19.10
N TYR A 79 31.78 -23.54 -18.93
CA TYR A 79 31.53 -24.77 -18.17
C TYR A 79 31.81 -26.06 -18.95
N ARG A 80 32.02 -25.99 -20.27
CA ARG A 80 32.35 -27.16 -21.11
C ARG A 80 33.87 -27.40 -21.19
N GLN A 81 34.69 -26.44 -20.76
CA GLN A 81 36.15 -26.51 -20.80
C GLN A 81 36.80 -26.93 -19.46
N GLU A 82 36.01 -27.19 -18.42
CA GLU A 82 36.45 -27.82 -17.16
C GLU A 82 36.08 -29.32 -17.14
#